data_AF-A0A960R9C4-F1
#
_entry.id   AF-A0A960R9C4-F1
#
_cell.length_a   1.000
_cell.length_b   1.000
_cell.length_c   1.000
_cell.angle_alpha   90.00
_cell.angle_beta   90.00
_cell.angle_gamma   90.00
#
_symmetry.space_group_name_H-M   'P 1'
#
loop_
_entity.id
_entity.type
_entity.pdbx_description
1 polymer ?
#
loop_
_entity_poly.entity_id
_entity_poly.type
_entity_poly.pdbx_seq_one_letter_code
_entity_poly.pdbx_strand_id
1 'polypeptide(L)'
;KSFGEVLIGFGLLFYGLHLLKESVPDVKSMLSSTDAAVQEQARQIQTFVASLSGKGYVSILTFLMLGVILTLVVQSSSAAMAITVTLAIQGWIGFHESAAIVLGENIGTTVTAWLASIGTSVNAKRAARAHFLFNVIGVCWMLIAFYPFSQVVTWLGAQLPESFRGKSHESDIGFNLAIFHSLFNFTNILILVGFVNQLASLVTRWVKEPKIAPPKEHRLHFISQGMVDLGELNIPEAENATRELAGITKNMFQGYLEVFKNPAVDLSEEVKRLKALEDAADVLTHDITEYLVRTSAAEISPENARSVTRMLRIVSELEEISDAIYRLIQITQRKYTKGRAFGDEATASILAFAEKIMELI
;
A
#
# COMPACT_ATOMS: atom_id res chain seq x y z
N LYS A 1 -12.32 -20.67 15.81
CA LYS A 1 -11.68 -20.84 14.48
C LYS A 1 -10.46 -19.92 14.37
N SER A 2 -10.64 -18.60 14.44
CA SER A 2 -9.56 -17.61 14.29
C SER A 2 -8.42 -17.72 15.33
N PHE A 3 -8.70 -18.07 16.59
CA PHE A 3 -7.63 -18.26 17.59
C PHE A 3 -6.71 -19.46 17.26
N GLY A 4 -7.27 -20.53 16.67
CA GLY A 4 -6.49 -21.69 16.24
C GLY A 4 -5.60 -21.38 15.03
N GLU A 5 -6.11 -20.60 14.08
CA GLU A 5 -5.34 -20.12 12.91
C GLU A 5 -4.18 -19.22 13.33
N VAL A 6 -4.39 -18.32 14.31
CA VAL A 6 -3.33 -17.49 14.90
C VAL A 6 -2.25 -18.36 15.56
N LEU A 7 -2.64 -19.36 16.37
CA LEU A 7 -1.69 -20.26 17.02
C LEU A 7 -0.88 -21.10 16.03
N ILE A 8 -1.52 -21.60 14.96
CA ILE A 8 -0.85 -22.33 13.89
C ILE A 8 0.12 -21.41 13.13
N GLY A 9 -0.30 -20.19 12.80
CA GLY A 9 0.56 -19.17 12.17
C GLY A 9 1.79 -18.84 13.01
N PHE A 10 1.60 -18.65 14.32
CA PHE A 10 2.70 -18.47 15.27
C PHE A 10 3.60 -19.72 15.29
N GLY A 11 3.04 -20.91 15.43
CA GLY A 11 3.79 -22.17 15.43
C GLY A 11 4.64 -22.36 14.18
N LEU A 12 4.09 -22.09 12.99
CA LEU A 12 4.80 -22.16 11.72
C LEU A 12 5.92 -21.11 11.61
N LEU A 13 5.70 -19.88 12.10
CA LEU A 13 6.72 -18.85 12.15
C LEU A 13 7.93 -19.28 13.00
N PHE A 14 7.67 -19.75 14.24
CA PHE A 14 8.74 -20.20 15.14
C PHE A 14 9.43 -21.46 14.64
N TYR A 15 8.68 -22.38 14.02
CA TYR A 15 9.25 -23.55 13.36
C TYR A 15 10.15 -23.16 12.19
N GLY A 16 9.73 -22.21 11.34
CA GLY A 16 10.58 -21.67 10.27
C GLY A 16 11.85 -21.01 10.80
N LEU A 17 11.75 -20.26 11.90
CA LEU A 17 12.90 -19.66 12.58
C LEU A 17 13.86 -20.72 13.13
N HIS A 18 13.32 -21.80 13.69
CA HIS A 18 14.09 -22.94 14.18
C HIS A 18 14.83 -23.65 13.05
N LEU A 19 14.17 -23.92 11.91
CA LEU A 19 14.80 -24.50 10.72
C LEU A 19 15.91 -23.61 10.16
N LEU A 20 15.70 -22.29 10.12
CA LEU A 20 16.74 -21.34 9.72
C LEU A 20 17.95 -21.40 10.66
N LYS A 21 17.71 -21.46 11.97
CA LYS A 21 18.78 -21.59 12.96
C LYS A 21 19.58 -22.89 12.80
N GLU A 22 18.90 -24.01 12.54
CA GLU A 22 19.58 -25.30 12.32
C GLU A 22 20.33 -25.35 10.98
N SER A 23 19.81 -24.65 9.97
CA SER A 23 20.44 -24.58 8.63
C SER A 23 21.69 -23.70 8.61
N VAL A 24 21.81 -22.75 9.54
CA VAL A 24 22.99 -21.89 9.68
C VAL A 24 23.85 -22.42 10.84
N PRO A 25 24.91 -23.21 10.57
CA PRO A 25 25.79 -23.71 11.62
C PRO A 25 26.49 -22.56 12.37
N ASP A 26 26.78 -22.80 13.65
CA ASP A 26 27.51 -21.84 14.46
C ASP A 26 28.97 -21.72 14.01
N VAL A 27 29.51 -20.51 14.01
CA VAL A 27 30.85 -20.26 13.46
C VAL A 27 31.93 -21.03 14.23
N LYS A 28 31.74 -21.23 15.54
CA LYS A 28 32.72 -21.90 16.40
C LYS A 28 32.80 -23.38 16.04
N SER A 29 31.66 -24.05 15.85
CA SER A 29 31.64 -25.45 15.42
C SER A 29 32.27 -25.62 14.04
N MET A 30 31.95 -24.75 13.07
CA MET A 30 32.56 -24.83 11.74
C MET A 30 34.08 -24.61 11.77
N LEU A 31 34.57 -23.64 12.54
CA LEU A 31 36.02 -23.39 12.69
C LEU A 31 36.73 -24.52 13.42
N SER A 32 36.03 -25.25 14.28
CA SER A 32 36.52 -26.43 15.01
C SER A 32 36.30 -27.77 14.27
N SER A 33 35.67 -27.73 13.09
CA SER A 33 35.36 -28.94 12.31
C SER A 33 36.62 -29.69 11.91
N THR A 34 36.54 -31.02 11.90
CA THR A 34 37.60 -31.90 11.39
C THR A 34 37.67 -31.92 9.86
N ASP A 35 36.64 -31.43 9.18
CA ASP A 35 36.60 -31.30 7.72
C ASP A 35 37.29 -30.00 7.27
N ALA A 36 38.40 -30.14 6.53
CA ALA A 36 39.20 -29.02 6.05
C ALA A 36 38.42 -28.08 5.10
N ALA A 37 37.49 -28.60 4.31
CA ALA A 37 36.69 -27.78 3.39
C ALA A 37 35.70 -26.89 4.17
N VAL A 38 35.05 -27.46 5.20
CA VAL A 38 34.14 -26.73 6.09
C VAL A 38 34.89 -25.64 6.87
N GLN A 39 36.06 -25.98 7.40
CA GLN A 39 36.89 -25.03 8.14
C GLN A 39 37.36 -23.86 7.24
N GLU A 40 37.77 -24.15 6.00
CA GLU A 40 38.20 -23.13 5.05
C GLU A 40 37.05 -22.20 4.64
N GLN A 41 35.86 -22.74 4.38
CA GLN A 41 34.66 -21.93 4.11
C GLN A 41 34.35 -20.97 5.26
N ALA A 42 34.39 -21.45 6.51
CA ALA A 42 34.16 -20.61 7.68
C ALA A 42 35.21 -19.50 7.82
N ARG A 43 36.49 -19.80 7.56
CA ARG A 43 37.56 -18.80 7.56
C ARG A 43 37.38 -17.75 6.47
N GLN A 44 36.96 -18.14 5.27
CA GLN A 44 36.72 -17.20 4.18
C GLN A 44 35.60 -16.23 4.51
N ILE A 45 34.47 -16.73 5.03
CA ILE A 45 33.34 -15.88 5.45
C ILE A 45 33.77 -14.95 6.60
N GLN A 46 34.46 -15.48 7.63
CA GLN A 46 34.94 -14.65 8.74
C GLN A 46 35.96 -13.59 8.29
N THR A 47 36.86 -13.93 7.37
CA THR A 47 37.82 -12.97 6.81
C THR A 47 37.09 -11.88 6.01
N PHE A 48 36.08 -12.25 5.23
CA PHE A 48 35.23 -11.29 4.53
C PHE A 48 34.51 -10.35 5.50
N VAL A 49 33.83 -10.89 6.52
CA VAL A 49 33.16 -10.07 7.55
C VAL A 49 34.17 -9.16 8.26
N ALA A 50 35.30 -9.71 8.71
CA ALA A 50 36.35 -8.95 9.37
C ALA A 50 36.92 -7.82 8.49
N SER A 51 36.95 -8.01 7.17
CA SER A 51 37.37 -6.97 6.22
C SER A 51 36.39 -5.79 6.15
N LEU A 52 35.13 -6.00 6.52
CA LEU A 52 34.07 -4.98 6.55
C LEU A 52 33.86 -4.40 7.97
N SER A 53 34.24 -5.14 9.00
CA SER A 53 34.13 -4.77 10.41
C SER A 53 35.25 -3.84 10.92
N GLY A 54 35.05 -3.26 12.11
CA GLY A 54 36.12 -2.56 12.85
C GLY A 54 36.53 -1.18 12.31
N LYS A 55 35.89 -0.68 11.25
CA LYS A 55 36.22 0.61 10.59
C LYS A 55 35.36 1.78 11.09
N GLY A 56 34.85 1.72 12.32
CA GLY A 56 33.96 2.73 12.89
C GLY A 56 32.70 2.94 12.04
N TYR A 57 32.34 4.20 11.76
CA TYR A 57 31.17 4.55 10.96
C TYR A 57 31.19 4.03 9.51
N VAL A 58 32.37 3.78 8.93
CA VAL A 58 32.46 3.18 7.58
C VAL A 58 31.88 1.78 7.59
N SER A 59 32.16 1.01 8.65
CA SER A 59 31.59 -0.32 8.84
C SER A 59 30.08 -0.25 9.03
N ILE A 60 29.60 0.65 9.90
CA ILE A 60 28.15 0.87 10.14
C ILE A 60 27.43 1.16 8.82
N LEU A 61 27.93 2.08 8.00
CA LEU A 61 27.31 2.42 6.72
C LEU A 61 27.34 1.24 5.73
N THR A 62 28.42 0.45 5.73
CA THR A 62 28.54 -0.74 4.88
C THR A 62 27.50 -1.79 5.26
N PHE A 63 27.39 -2.12 6.54
CA PHE A 63 26.42 -3.09 7.05
C PHE A 63 24.96 -2.60 6.93
N LEU A 64 24.72 -1.29 7.08
CA LEU A 64 23.44 -0.67 6.75
C LEU A 64 23.06 -0.90 5.28
N MET A 65 23.97 -0.66 4.34
CA MET A 65 23.69 -0.93 2.92
C MET A 65 23.45 -2.42 2.66
N LEU A 66 24.16 -3.32 3.34
CA LEU A 66 23.88 -4.76 3.26
C LEU A 66 22.46 -5.08 3.74
N GLY A 67 21.96 -4.44 4.80
CA GLY A 67 20.58 -4.61 5.27
C GLY A 67 19.52 -4.11 4.30
N VAL A 68 19.77 -2.98 3.61
CA VAL A 68 18.91 -2.50 2.53
C VAL A 68 18.81 -3.55 1.42
N ILE A 69 19.96 -4.05 0.96
CA ILE A 69 20.03 -5.06 -0.11
C ILE A 69 19.36 -6.36 0.33
N LEU A 70 19.64 -6.83 1.54
CA LEU A 70 19.05 -8.04 2.10
C LEU A 70 17.52 -7.96 2.06
N THR A 71 16.96 -6.84 2.50
CA THR A 71 15.50 -6.65 2.51
C THR A 71 14.91 -6.57 1.11
N LEU A 72 15.60 -5.92 0.17
CA LEU A 72 15.17 -5.86 -1.22
C LEU A 72 15.21 -7.22 -1.93
N VAL A 73 16.13 -8.10 -1.55
CA VAL A 73 16.21 -9.45 -2.11
C VAL A 73 15.15 -10.36 -1.48
N VAL A 74 15.03 -10.32 -0.15
CA VAL A 74 14.15 -11.21 0.61
C VAL A 74 12.68 -10.78 0.50
N GLN A 75 12.40 -9.48 0.32
CA GLN A 75 11.05 -8.90 0.20
C GLN A 75 10.11 -9.21 1.39
N SER A 76 10.67 -9.67 2.50
CA SER A 76 9.96 -9.98 3.74
C SER A 76 10.75 -9.43 4.91
N SER A 77 10.19 -8.42 5.59
CA SER A 77 10.84 -7.75 6.72
C SER A 77 11.07 -8.70 7.89
N SER A 78 10.13 -9.60 8.18
CA SER A 78 10.27 -10.61 9.23
C SER A 78 11.34 -11.65 8.91
N ALA A 79 11.44 -12.07 7.64
CA ALA A 79 12.47 -13.02 7.21
C ALA A 79 13.88 -12.40 7.19
N ALA A 80 14.02 -11.14 6.76
CA ALA A 80 15.29 -10.41 6.80
C ALA A 80 15.82 -10.30 8.23
N MET A 81 14.98 -9.84 9.17
CA MET A 81 15.34 -9.75 10.59
C MET A 81 15.70 -11.13 11.17
N ALA A 82 14.96 -12.19 10.80
CA ALA A 82 15.25 -13.55 11.24
C ALA A 82 16.63 -14.03 10.79
N ILE A 83 17.02 -13.74 9.55
CA ILE A 83 18.35 -14.05 9.01
C ILE A 83 19.42 -13.29 9.79
N THR A 84 19.25 -11.97 9.98
CA THR A 84 20.20 -11.12 10.71
C THR A 84 20.38 -11.57 12.15
N VAL A 85 19.30 -11.88 12.86
CA VAL A 85 19.34 -12.41 14.23
C VAL A 85 20.03 -13.78 14.26
N THR A 86 19.74 -14.65 13.29
CA THR A 86 20.38 -15.97 13.22
C THR A 86 21.89 -15.86 13.01
N LEU A 87 22.34 -15.04 12.05
CA LEU A 87 23.76 -14.81 11.81
C LEU A 87 24.47 -14.24 13.04
N ALA A 88 23.80 -13.35 13.78
CA ALA A 88 24.32 -12.77 15.01
C ALA A 88 24.44 -13.80 16.15
N ILE A 89 23.39 -14.59 16.38
CA ILE A 89 23.37 -15.65 17.40
C ILE A 89 24.41 -16.73 17.10
N GLN A 90 24.63 -17.05 15.82
CA GLN A 90 25.61 -18.03 15.37
C GLN A 90 27.05 -17.48 15.33
N GLY A 91 27.26 -16.21 15.72
CA GLY A 91 28.59 -15.60 15.86
C GLY A 91 29.23 -15.13 14.55
N TRP A 92 28.49 -15.10 13.44
CA TRP A 92 29.00 -14.63 12.15
C TRP A 92 29.21 -13.13 12.10
N ILE A 93 28.37 -12.38 12.81
CA ILE A 93 28.39 -10.92 12.88
C ILE A 93 28.18 -10.45 14.32
N GLY A 94 28.81 -9.33 14.69
CA GLY A 94 28.68 -8.74 16.01
C GLY A 94 27.42 -7.88 16.16
N PHE A 95 27.15 -7.44 17.40
CA PHE A 95 25.97 -6.64 17.70
C PHE A 95 25.90 -5.33 16.90
N HIS A 96 27.01 -4.61 16.73
CA HIS A 96 27.01 -3.35 16.00
C HIS A 96 26.79 -3.56 14.49
N GLU A 97 27.39 -4.59 13.91
CA GLU A 97 27.17 -4.99 12.51
C GLU A 97 25.71 -5.37 12.29
N SER A 98 25.14 -6.21 13.16
CA SER A 98 23.74 -6.59 13.10
C SER A 98 22.80 -5.40 13.30
N ALA A 99 23.05 -4.52 14.26
CA ALA A 99 22.24 -3.33 14.48
C ALA A 99 22.26 -2.38 13.27
N ALA A 100 23.42 -2.24 12.61
CA ALA A 100 23.53 -1.49 11.37
C ALA A 100 22.71 -2.12 10.23
N ILE A 101 22.78 -3.46 10.06
CA ILE A 101 21.92 -4.20 9.13
C ILE A 101 20.44 -3.89 9.41
N VAL A 102 20.00 -3.97 10.66
CA VAL A 102 18.61 -3.69 11.06
C VAL A 102 18.16 -2.26 10.68
N LEU A 103 19.03 -1.25 10.79
CA LEU A 103 18.72 0.09 10.29
C LEU A 103 18.55 0.11 8.76
N GLY A 104 19.38 -0.65 8.05
CA GLY A 104 19.24 -0.89 6.62
C GLY A 104 17.93 -1.57 6.24
N GLU A 105 17.52 -2.58 7.00
CA GLU A 105 16.27 -3.31 6.78
C GLU A 105 15.03 -2.40 6.93
N ASN A 106 15.06 -1.46 7.87
CA ASN A 106 14.02 -0.45 8.03
C ASN A 106 13.90 0.46 6.80
N ILE A 107 15.03 0.89 6.21
CA ILE A 107 15.00 1.63 4.94
C ILE A 107 14.50 0.72 3.81
N GLY A 108 15.03 -0.50 3.68
CA GLY A 108 14.67 -1.44 2.63
C GLY A 108 13.17 -1.72 2.56
N THR A 109 12.53 -1.92 3.72
CA THR A 109 11.07 -2.14 3.83
C THR A 109 10.27 -0.98 3.22
N THR A 110 10.75 0.25 3.37
CA THR A 110 10.10 1.42 2.78
C THR A 110 10.37 1.59 1.29
N VAL A 111 11.50 1.11 0.79
CA VAL A 111 11.78 1.06 -0.65
C VAL A 111 10.83 0.08 -1.33
N THR A 112 10.59 -1.10 -0.75
CA THR A 112 9.57 -2.04 -1.24
C THR A 112 8.19 -1.39 -1.31
N ALA A 113 7.75 -0.72 -0.23
CA ALA A 113 6.46 -0.01 -0.22
C ALA A 113 6.40 1.12 -1.27
N TRP A 114 7.51 1.83 -1.48
CA TRP A 114 7.59 2.85 -2.54
C TRP A 114 7.44 2.20 -3.91
N LEU A 115 8.22 1.18 -4.25
CA LEU A 115 8.11 0.48 -5.53
C LEU A 115 6.70 -0.06 -5.77
N ALA A 116 6.07 -0.65 -4.75
CA ALA A 116 4.69 -1.12 -4.81
C ALA A 116 3.65 -0.01 -5.04
N SER A 117 3.97 1.25 -4.70
CA SER A 117 3.08 2.40 -4.96
C SER A 117 3.18 2.95 -6.39
N ILE A 118 4.11 2.44 -7.22
CA ILE A 118 4.21 2.85 -8.62
C ILE A 118 2.95 2.38 -9.35
N GLY A 119 2.29 3.30 -10.08
CA GLY A 119 1.03 3.00 -10.76
C GLY A 119 -0.23 3.05 -9.90
N THR A 120 -0.13 3.31 -8.59
CA THR A 120 -1.30 3.42 -7.69
C THR A 120 -1.78 4.87 -7.50
N SER A 121 -2.80 5.06 -6.65
CA SER A 121 -3.39 6.37 -6.38
C SER A 121 -2.39 7.40 -5.82
N VAL A 122 -2.69 8.68 -5.99
CA VAL A 122 -1.86 9.77 -5.44
C VAL A 122 -1.69 9.63 -3.93
N ASN A 123 -2.75 9.25 -3.21
CA ASN A 123 -2.71 9.06 -1.76
C ASN A 123 -1.83 7.88 -1.36
N ALA A 124 -1.87 6.76 -2.09
CA ALA A 124 -1.00 5.62 -1.84
C ALA A 124 0.49 5.97 -2.07
N LYS A 125 0.81 6.69 -3.15
CA LYS A 125 2.15 7.23 -3.41
C LYS A 125 2.61 8.18 -2.32
N ARG A 126 1.72 9.07 -1.84
CA ARG A 126 2.01 9.99 -0.72
C ARG A 126 2.31 9.21 0.56
N ALA A 127 1.47 8.24 0.93
CA ALA A 127 1.70 7.40 2.11
C ALA A 127 3.04 6.64 2.03
N ALA A 128 3.36 6.04 0.89
CA ALA A 128 4.62 5.34 0.69
C ALA A 128 5.84 6.26 0.79
N ARG A 129 5.80 7.47 0.20
CA ARG A 129 6.88 8.46 0.33
C ARG A 129 7.00 9.03 1.73
N ALA A 130 5.90 9.22 2.44
CA ALA A 130 5.90 9.63 3.84
C ALA A 130 6.59 8.56 4.70
N HIS A 131 6.24 7.29 4.49
CA HIS A 131 6.87 6.17 5.19
C HIS A 131 8.38 6.07 4.91
N PHE A 132 8.79 6.23 3.64
CA PHE A 132 10.21 6.28 3.27
C PHE A 132 10.95 7.43 3.95
N LEU A 133 10.43 8.67 3.89
CA LEU A 133 11.06 9.81 4.53
C LEU A 133 11.16 9.66 6.05
N PHE A 134 10.11 9.13 6.69
CA PHE A 134 10.08 8.86 8.11
C PHE A 134 11.22 7.92 8.53
N ASN A 135 11.49 6.87 7.75
CA ASN A 135 12.56 5.91 8.03
C ASN A 135 13.95 6.46 7.68
N VAL A 136 14.11 7.18 6.57
CA VAL A 136 15.40 7.79 6.21
C VAL A 136 15.81 8.83 7.23
N ILE A 137 14.91 9.74 7.62
CA ILE A 137 15.19 10.72 8.69
C ILE A 137 15.50 9.99 9.99
N GLY A 138 14.74 8.93 10.29
CA GLY A 138 14.98 8.03 11.41
C GLY A 138 16.40 7.51 11.49
N VAL A 139 16.86 6.93 10.40
CA VAL A 139 18.22 6.39 10.29
C VAL A 139 19.26 7.50 10.32
N CYS A 140 19.01 8.67 9.71
CA CYS A 140 19.95 9.79 9.76
C CYS A 140 20.26 10.24 11.19
N TRP A 141 19.25 10.44 12.05
CA TRP A 141 19.52 10.81 13.43
C TRP A 141 20.10 9.64 14.24
N MET A 142 19.68 8.41 13.94
CA MET A 142 20.23 7.22 14.60
C MET A 142 21.70 7.02 14.27
N LEU A 143 22.16 7.33 13.06
CA LEU A 143 23.58 7.28 12.71
C LEU A 143 24.40 8.24 13.58
N ILE A 144 23.86 9.42 13.93
CA ILE A 144 24.54 10.35 14.83
C ILE A 144 24.56 9.79 16.27
N ALA A 145 23.47 9.17 16.69
CA ALA A 145 23.27 8.63 18.03
C ALA A 145 23.71 7.15 18.18
N PHE A 146 24.36 6.54 17.19
CA PHE A 146 24.45 5.09 17.09
C PHE A 146 25.11 4.44 18.31
N TYR A 147 26.32 4.91 18.68
CA TYR A 147 27.06 4.37 19.83
C TYR A 147 26.41 4.65 21.19
N PRO A 148 25.95 5.88 21.53
CA PRO A 148 25.24 6.08 22.79
C PRO A 148 23.91 5.29 22.83
N PHE A 149 23.22 5.15 21.71
CA PHE A 149 22.00 4.35 21.64
C PHE A 149 22.28 2.85 21.82
N SER A 150 23.36 2.34 21.24
CA SER A 150 23.78 0.93 21.40
C SER A 150 24.15 0.62 22.85
N GLN A 151 24.73 1.57 23.59
CA GLN A 151 24.98 1.45 25.04
C GLN A 151 23.68 1.41 25.86
N VAL A 152 22.67 2.22 25.52
CA VAL A 152 21.36 2.16 26.18
C VAL A 152 20.70 0.81 25.95
N VAL A 153 20.79 0.26 24.73
CA VAL A 153 20.24 -1.05 24.41
C VAL A 153 20.93 -2.16 25.19
N THR A 154 22.27 -2.18 25.25
CA THR A 154 22.99 -3.21 26.01
C THR A 154 22.74 -3.07 27.51
N TRP A 155 22.60 -1.84 28.03
CA TRP A 155 22.18 -1.60 29.41
C TRP A 155 20.77 -2.15 29.69
N LEU A 156 19.81 -1.91 28.80
CA LEU A 156 18.44 -2.45 28.92
C LEU A 156 18.43 -3.99 28.85
N GLY A 157 19.19 -4.57 27.93
CA GLY A 157 19.39 -6.02 27.85
C GLY A 157 19.98 -6.58 29.14
N ALA A 158 20.92 -5.85 29.75
CA ALA A 158 21.49 -6.12 31.07
C ALA A 158 20.54 -5.90 32.26
N GLN A 159 19.29 -5.47 32.04
CA GLN A 159 18.21 -5.50 33.05
C GLN A 159 17.23 -6.68 32.89
N LEU A 160 17.24 -7.42 31.78
CA LEU A 160 16.36 -8.58 31.60
C LEU A 160 16.60 -9.70 32.65
N PRO A 161 15.57 -10.44 33.08
CA PRO A 161 15.74 -11.56 34.00
C PRO A 161 16.69 -12.63 33.46
N GLU A 162 17.44 -13.32 34.32
CA GLU A 162 18.36 -14.38 33.91
C GLU A 162 17.69 -15.50 33.09
N SER A 163 16.38 -15.73 33.28
CA SER A 163 15.61 -16.70 32.48
C SER A 163 15.57 -16.35 30.98
N PHE A 164 15.79 -15.09 30.63
CA PHE A 164 15.91 -14.63 29.24
C PHE A 164 17.36 -14.54 28.74
N ARG A 165 18.36 -14.68 29.64
CA ARG A 165 19.79 -14.71 29.30
C ARG A 165 20.29 -16.14 29.25
N GLY A 166 20.54 -16.68 28.06
CA GLY A 166 21.01 -18.05 27.90
C GLY A 166 22.39 -18.30 28.52
N LYS A 167 22.57 -19.45 29.18
CA LYS A 167 23.77 -19.83 29.93
C LYS A 167 24.96 -20.33 29.09
N SER A 168 24.82 -20.45 27.77
CA SER A 168 25.85 -21.02 26.88
C SER A 168 26.25 -20.00 25.81
N HIS A 169 27.28 -19.20 26.08
CA HIS A 169 27.96 -18.24 25.18
C HIS A 169 27.07 -17.23 24.40
N GLU A 170 27.35 -15.92 24.56
CA GLU A 170 26.99 -14.85 23.60
C GLU A 170 25.50 -14.59 23.29
N SER A 171 24.55 -15.21 24.01
CA SER A 171 23.12 -15.21 23.63
C SER A 171 22.31 -13.92 23.88
N ASP A 172 22.91 -12.86 24.41
CA ASP A 172 22.20 -11.58 24.60
C ASP A 172 22.02 -10.79 23.30
N ILE A 173 22.79 -11.11 22.23
CA ILE A 173 22.77 -10.33 20.99
C ILE A 173 21.39 -10.36 20.33
N GLY A 174 20.73 -11.53 20.29
CA GLY A 174 19.38 -11.64 19.69
C GLY A 174 18.35 -10.76 20.39
N PHE A 175 18.33 -10.77 21.73
CA PHE A 175 17.45 -9.91 22.51
C PHE A 175 17.82 -8.43 22.38
N ASN A 176 19.12 -8.11 22.42
CA ASN A 176 19.60 -6.75 22.21
C ASN A 176 19.20 -6.21 20.84
N LEU A 177 19.19 -7.04 19.79
CA LEU A 177 18.69 -6.64 18.46
C LEU A 177 17.18 -6.39 18.45
N ALA A 178 16.40 -7.22 19.15
CA ALA A 178 14.96 -6.99 19.29
C ALA A 178 14.65 -5.69 20.06
N ILE A 179 15.39 -5.42 21.14
CA ILE A 179 15.33 -4.16 21.90
C ILE A 179 15.76 -3.00 21.01
N PHE A 180 16.89 -3.11 20.31
CA PHE A 180 17.41 -2.09 19.40
C PHE A 180 16.35 -1.70 18.37
N HIS A 181 15.81 -2.68 17.64
CA HIS A 181 14.80 -2.47 16.61
C HIS A 181 13.55 -1.78 17.18
N SER A 182 13.02 -2.29 18.30
CA SER A 182 11.79 -1.78 18.90
C SER A 182 11.98 -0.39 19.49
N LEU A 183 13.05 -0.18 20.24
CA LEU A 183 13.38 1.10 20.85
C LEU A 183 13.68 2.15 19.79
N PHE A 184 14.38 1.80 18.71
CA PHE A 184 14.65 2.70 17.60
C PHE A 184 13.35 3.19 16.98
N ASN A 185 12.48 2.27 16.57
CA ASN A 185 11.22 2.60 15.91
C ASN A 185 10.32 3.43 16.83
N PHE A 186 10.21 3.05 18.10
CA PHE A 186 9.44 3.81 19.09
C PHE A 186 9.99 5.22 19.31
N THR A 187 11.31 5.35 19.48
CA THR A 187 11.97 6.65 19.63
C THR A 187 11.79 7.50 18.38
N ASN A 188 11.87 6.90 17.19
CA ASN A 188 11.66 7.61 15.92
C ASN A 188 10.24 8.17 15.83
N ILE A 189 9.23 7.40 16.25
CA ILE A 189 7.84 7.88 16.35
C ILE A 189 7.75 9.08 17.29
N LEU A 190 8.32 8.99 18.49
CA LEU A 190 8.28 10.09 19.47
C LEU A 190 8.96 11.36 18.96
N ILE A 191 10.07 11.23 18.25
CA ILE A 191 10.79 12.37 17.66
C ILE A 191 9.98 12.98 16.52
N LEU A 192 9.42 12.16 15.62
CA LEU A 192 8.82 12.62 14.37
C LEU A 192 7.32 12.89 14.43
N VAL A 193 6.60 12.48 15.48
CA VAL A 193 5.15 12.74 15.62
C VAL A 193 4.83 14.24 15.60
N GLY A 194 5.69 15.07 16.19
CA GLY A 194 5.55 16.54 16.14
C GLY A 194 5.80 17.14 14.75
N PHE A 195 6.38 16.37 13.82
CA PHE A 195 6.75 16.81 12.47
C PHE A 195 5.84 16.24 11.37
N VAL A 196 4.72 15.59 11.74
CA VAL A 196 3.80 14.95 10.78
C VAL A 196 3.28 15.94 9.75
N ASN A 197 2.94 17.17 10.16
CA ASN A 197 2.44 18.21 9.25
C ASN A 197 3.50 18.65 8.23
N GLN A 198 4.76 18.73 8.65
CA GLN A 198 5.90 19.10 7.81
C GLN A 198 6.20 17.98 6.80
N LEU A 199 6.19 16.72 7.26
CA LEU A 199 6.33 15.56 6.39
C LEU A 199 5.20 15.49 5.35
N ALA A 200 3.95 15.70 5.78
CA ALA A 200 2.80 15.74 4.88
C ALA A 200 2.92 16.86 3.84
N SER A 201 3.34 18.06 4.24
CA SER A 201 3.56 19.19 3.33
C SER A 201 4.68 18.90 2.32
N LEU A 202 5.77 18.28 2.75
CA LEU A 202 6.89 17.90 1.88
C LEU A 202 6.43 16.86 0.84
N VAL A 203 5.73 15.83 1.29
CA VAL A 203 5.25 14.72 0.45
C VAL A 203 4.21 15.18 -0.55
N THR A 204 3.26 16.06 -0.16
CA THR A 204 2.25 16.61 -1.08
C THR A 204 2.86 17.51 -2.15
N ARG A 205 3.95 18.22 -1.85
CA ARG A 205 4.73 18.97 -2.86
C ARG A 205 5.51 18.05 -3.80
N TRP A 206 5.97 16.90 -3.30
CA TRP A 206 6.73 15.91 -4.07
C TRP A 206 5.83 15.05 -4.97
N VAL A 207 4.65 14.65 -4.50
CA VAL A 207 3.61 13.95 -5.26
C VAL A 207 2.49 14.93 -5.56
N LYS A 208 2.64 15.67 -6.65
CA LYS A 208 1.63 16.64 -7.12
C LYS A 208 0.40 15.91 -7.62
N GLU A 209 -0.77 16.48 -7.34
CA GLU A 209 -1.97 16.11 -8.05
C GLU A 209 -1.82 16.47 -9.54
N PRO A 210 -2.26 15.60 -10.45
CA PRO A 210 -2.27 15.92 -11.87
C PRO A 210 -3.14 17.17 -12.11
N LYS A 211 -2.64 18.12 -12.91
CA LYS A 211 -3.26 19.44 -13.16
C LYS A 211 -4.63 19.36 -13.82
N ILE A 212 -4.86 18.29 -14.56
CA ILE A 212 -6.17 17.84 -14.98
C ILE A 212 -6.36 16.60 -14.13
N ALA A 213 -7.30 16.66 -13.18
CA ALA A 213 -7.72 15.42 -12.55
C ALA A 213 -8.13 14.50 -13.71
N PRO A 214 -7.45 13.36 -13.95
CA PRO A 214 -8.12 12.33 -14.72
C PRO A 214 -9.48 12.14 -14.05
N PRO A 215 -10.59 11.98 -14.81
CA PRO A 215 -11.89 11.69 -14.20
C PRO A 215 -11.61 10.67 -13.11
N LYS A 216 -11.95 11.02 -11.85
CA LYS A 216 -11.53 10.25 -10.67
C LYS A 216 -11.59 8.79 -11.10
N GLU A 217 -10.46 8.10 -11.12
CA GLU A 217 -10.47 6.66 -11.30
C GLU A 217 -11.21 6.14 -10.06
N HIS A 218 -12.54 6.17 -10.06
CA HIS A 218 -13.41 5.36 -9.24
C HIS A 218 -13.32 3.94 -9.79
N ARG A 219 -12.08 3.46 -9.93
CA ARG A 219 -11.88 2.03 -9.94
C ARG A 219 -12.20 1.58 -8.54
N LEU A 220 -13.25 0.76 -8.40
CA LEU A 220 -13.50 0.04 -7.17
C LEU A 220 -12.16 -0.57 -6.72
N HIS A 221 -11.66 -0.12 -5.57
CA HIS A 221 -10.29 -0.35 -5.10
C HIS A 221 -9.94 -1.84 -4.84
N PHE A 222 -10.83 -2.76 -5.17
CA PHE A 222 -10.71 -4.19 -4.86
C PHE A 222 -10.01 -5.01 -5.94
N ILE A 223 -9.69 -4.44 -7.11
CA ILE A 223 -9.00 -5.17 -8.19
C ILE A 223 -7.46 -5.20 -7.97
N SER A 224 -6.91 -4.31 -7.15
CA SER A 224 -5.44 -4.21 -6.98
C SER A 224 -4.83 -5.07 -5.87
N GLN A 225 -5.61 -5.78 -5.06
CA GLN A 225 -5.07 -6.73 -4.08
C GLN A 225 -5.33 -8.16 -4.54
N GLY A 226 -4.31 -8.73 -5.18
CA GLY A 226 -4.22 -10.18 -5.29
C GLY A 226 -4.23 -10.78 -3.88
N MET A 227 -5.14 -11.74 -3.67
CA MET A 227 -5.20 -12.63 -2.50
C MET A 227 -5.27 -11.93 -1.14
N VAL A 228 -6.46 -11.64 -0.61
CA VAL A 228 -6.84 -11.89 0.81
C VAL A 228 -8.38 -11.91 0.92
N ASP A 229 -8.92 -12.97 1.52
CA ASP A 229 -10.27 -13.18 2.04
C ASP A 229 -11.50 -13.15 1.11
N LEU A 230 -11.82 -14.33 0.59
CA LEU A 230 -13.16 -14.79 0.18
C LEU A 230 -14.16 -14.91 1.37
N GLY A 231 -13.98 -14.16 2.46
CA GLY A 231 -14.64 -14.40 3.75
C GLY A 231 -15.70 -13.40 4.17
N GLU A 232 -15.58 -12.12 3.82
CA GLU A 232 -16.58 -11.10 4.12
C GLU A 232 -16.76 -10.18 2.90
N LEU A 233 -17.71 -10.55 2.06
CA LEU A 233 -18.16 -9.79 0.89
C LEU A 233 -18.79 -8.45 1.32
N ASN A 234 -18.25 -7.32 0.84
CA ASN A 234 -18.76 -5.98 1.14
C ASN A 234 -19.83 -5.54 0.11
N ILE A 235 -21.01 -6.18 0.14
CA ILE A 235 -22.20 -5.76 -0.64
C ILE A 235 -22.52 -4.25 -0.47
N PRO A 236 -22.43 -3.66 0.74
CA PRO A 236 -22.61 -2.21 0.93
C PRO A 236 -21.70 -1.33 0.06
N GLU A 237 -20.52 -1.81 -0.32
CA GLU A 237 -19.61 -1.06 -1.19
C GLU A 237 -20.10 -1.00 -2.63
N ALA A 238 -20.61 -2.13 -3.15
CA ALA A 238 -21.25 -2.17 -4.46
C ALA A 238 -22.51 -1.30 -4.49
N GLU A 239 -23.28 -1.25 -3.39
CA GLU A 239 -24.42 -0.35 -3.25
C GLU A 239 -24.00 1.12 -3.27
N ASN A 240 -22.92 1.48 -2.58
CA ASN A 240 -22.38 2.84 -2.58
C ASN A 240 -21.89 3.26 -3.98
N ALA A 241 -21.16 2.38 -4.68
CA ALA A 241 -20.72 2.63 -6.04
C ALA A 241 -21.91 2.75 -7.02
N THR A 242 -22.96 1.93 -6.86
CA THR A 242 -24.19 2.03 -7.65
C THR A 242 -24.90 3.37 -7.41
N ARG A 243 -24.93 3.85 -6.16
CA ARG A 243 -25.48 5.17 -5.81
C ARG A 243 -24.65 6.31 -6.43
N GLU A 244 -23.34 6.14 -6.49
CA GLU A 244 -22.45 7.09 -7.16
C GLU A 244 -22.73 7.16 -8.67
N LEU A 245 -22.85 6.01 -9.33
CA LEU A 245 -23.22 5.93 -10.75
C LEU A 245 -24.55 6.66 -11.02
N ALA A 246 -25.57 6.44 -10.17
CA ALA A 246 -26.84 7.16 -10.25
C ALA A 246 -26.67 8.69 -10.10
N GLY A 247 -25.77 9.12 -9.21
CA GLY A 247 -25.41 10.53 -9.05
C GLY A 247 -24.74 11.13 -10.30
N ILE A 248 -23.86 10.37 -10.96
CA ILE A 248 -23.25 10.77 -12.24
C ILE A 248 -24.33 10.93 -13.30
N THR A 249 -25.21 9.94 -13.46
CA THR A 249 -26.33 9.98 -14.42
C THR A 249 -27.24 11.19 -14.19
N LYS A 250 -27.56 11.51 -12.93
CA LYS A 250 -28.32 12.72 -12.56
C LYS A 250 -27.61 14.00 -13.00
N ASN A 251 -26.31 14.11 -12.70
CA ASN A 251 -25.51 15.29 -13.06
C ASN A 251 -25.39 15.46 -14.58
N MET A 252 -25.31 14.35 -15.33
CA MET A 252 -25.31 14.39 -16.79
C MET A 252 -26.64 14.92 -17.33
N PHE A 253 -27.77 14.46 -16.78
CA PHE A 253 -29.08 14.94 -17.21
C PHE A 253 -29.28 16.43 -16.94
N GLN A 254 -28.83 16.91 -15.78
CA GLN A 254 -28.86 18.33 -15.43
C GLN A 254 -28.01 19.18 -16.39
N GLY A 255 -26.78 18.75 -16.69
CA GLY A 255 -25.93 19.46 -17.64
C GLY A 255 -26.45 19.41 -19.07
N TYR A 256 -27.09 18.32 -19.49
CA TYR A 256 -27.85 18.29 -20.75
C TYR A 256 -28.90 19.41 -20.82
N LEU A 257 -29.68 19.61 -19.75
CA LEU A 257 -30.68 20.67 -19.72
C LEU A 257 -30.08 22.07 -19.74
N GLU A 258 -28.93 22.27 -19.11
CA GLU A 258 -28.19 23.52 -19.17
C GLU A 258 -27.75 23.85 -20.61
N VAL A 259 -27.17 22.86 -21.30
CA VAL A 259 -26.76 22.97 -22.70
C VAL A 259 -27.98 23.21 -23.61
N PHE A 260 -29.09 22.55 -23.35
CA PHE A 260 -30.31 22.70 -24.14
C PHE A 260 -30.99 24.06 -23.95
N LYS A 261 -31.02 24.61 -22.73
CA LYS A 261 -31.69 25.88 -22.40
C LYS A 261 -30.92 27.13 -22.83
N ASN A 262 -29.60 27.05 -23.00
CA ASN A 262 -28.73 28.22 -23.24
C ASN A 262 -28.05 28.16 -24.62
N PRO A 263 -28.81 28.22 -25.73
CA PRO A 263 -28.29 28.01 -27.08
C PRO A 263 -27.32 29.11 -27.57
N ALA A 264 -27.33 30.27 -26.92
CA ALA A 264 -26.55 31.45 -27.31
C ALA A 264 -25.20 31.56 -26.57
N VAL A 265 -24.93 30.66 -25.61
CA VAL A 265 -23.71 30.67 -24.78
C VAL A 265 -22.74 29.60 -25.29
N ASP A 266 -21.45 29.92 -25.34
CA ASP A 266 -20.42 28.91 -25.61
C ASP A 266 -20.26 28.00 -24.38
N LEU A 267 -20.87 26.82 -24.46
CA LEU A 267 -20.84 25.78 -23.43
C LEU A 267 -19.91 24.62 -23.82
N SER A 268 -18.88 24.88 -24.63
CA SER A 268 -17.94 23.84 -25.07
C SER A 268 -17.23 23.14 -23.91
N GLU A 269 -16.89 23.87 -22.84
CA GLU A 269 -16.29 23.28 -21.64
C GLU A 269 -17.28 22.40 -20.86
N GLU A 270 -18.55 22.78 -20.83
CA GLU A 270 -19.60 21.97 -20.19
C GLU A 270 -19.85 20.68 -20.96
N VAL A 271 -19.85 20.72 -22.30
CA VAL A 271 -19.94 19.50 -23.13
C VAL A 271 -18.74 18.59 -22.91
N LYS A 272 -17.52 19.14 -22.77
CA LYS A 272 -16.33 18.34 -22.40
C LYS A 272 -16.47 17.72 -21.02
N ARG A 273 -16.98 18.45 -20.03
CA ARG A 273 -17.26 17.95 -18.68
C ARG A 273 -18.27 16.80 -18.72
N LEU A 274 -19.33 16.92 -19.53
CA LEU A 274 -20.36 15.91 -19.66
C LEU A 274 -19.86 14.64 -20.36
N LYS A 275 -18.95 14.76 -21.34
CA LYS A 275 -18.24 13.58 -21.89
C LYS A 275 -17.39 12.91 -20.82
N ALA A 276 -16.62 13.67 -20.05
CA ALA A 276 -15.83 13.10 -18.96
C ALA A 276 -16.68 12.39 -17.88
N LEU A 277 -17.92 12.83 -17.66
CA LEU A 277 -18.87 12.13 -16.78
C LEU A 277 -19.38 10.82 -17.39
N GLU A 278 -19.67 10.79 -18.70
CA GLU A 278 -20.04 9.54 -19.39
C GLU A 278 -18.89 8.53 -19.38
N ASP A 279 -17.66 8.97 -19.69
CA ASP A 279 -16.48 8.11 -19.61
C ASP A 279 -16.28 7.53 -18.19
N ALA A 280 -16.61 8.32 -17.15
CA ALA A 280 -16.55 7.88 -15.77
C ALA A 280 -17.68 6.90 -15.41
N ALA A 281 -18.88 7.10 -15.95
CA ALA A 281 -20.02 6.19 -15.78
C ALA A 281 -19.71 4.81 -16.38
N ASP A 282 -19.10 4.76 -17.57
CA ASP A 282 -18.70 3.52 -18.24
C ASP A 282 -17.69 2.71 -17.40
N VAL A 283 -16.64 3.38 -16.91
CA VAL A 283 -15.63 2.75 -16.05
C VAL A 283 -16.27 2.19 -14.78
N LEU A 284 -17.08 2.99 -14.10
CA LEU A 284 -17.74 2.59 -12.86
C LEU A 284 -18.72 1.42 -13.08
N THR A 285 -19.46 1.43 -14.20
CA THR A 285 -20.35 0.33 -14.62
C THR A 285 -19.57 -0.97 -14.79
N HIS A 286 -18.44 -0.92 -15.48
CA HIS A 286 -17.57 -2.08 -15.67
C HIS A 286 -17.07 -2.64 -14.33
N ASP A 287 -16.55 -1.77 -13.46
CA ASP A 287 -15.99 -2.18 -12.18
C ASP A 287 -17.06 -2.78 -11.25
N ILE A 288 -18.25 -2.17 -11.19
CA ILE A 288 -19.36 -2.70 -10.38
C ILE A 288 -19.79 -4.06 -10.93
N THR A 289 -19.93 -4.18 -12.25
CA THR A 289 -20.34 -5.43 -12.90
C THR A 289 -19.32 -6.54 -12.64
N GLU A 290 -18.03 -6.27 -12.81
CA GLU A 290 -16.97 -7.25 -12.52
C GLU A 290 -16.99 -7.68 -11.04
N TYR A 291 -17.14 -6.73 -10.12
CA TYR A 291 -17.24 -7.01 -8.68
C TYR A 291 -18.44 -7.90 -8.36
N LEU A 292 -19.62 -7.57 -8.91
CA LEU A 292 -20.86 -8.32 -8.70
C LEU A 292 -20.81 -9.73 -9.32
N VAL A 293 -20.20 -9.89 -10.50
CA VAL A 293 -19.99 -11.19 -11.14
C VAL A 293 -19.05 -12.06 -10.31
N ARG A 294 -17.92 -11.52 -9.84
CA ARG A 294 -17.00 -12.24 -8.93
C ARG A 294 -17.69 -12.60 -7.60
N THR A 295 -18.52 -11.72 -7.07
CA THR A 295 -19.33 -11.96 -5.87
C THR A 295 -20.33 -13.09 -6.09
N SER A 296 -20.95 -13.17 -7.27
CA SER A 296 -21.90 -14.24 -7.62
C SER A 296 -21.26 -15.63 -7.73
N ALA A 297 -19.94 -15.70 -7.97
CA ALA A 297 -19.19 -16.94 -8.10
C ALA A 297 -18.75 -17.53 -6.75
N ALA A 298 -18.86 -16.79 -5.65
CA ALA A 298 -18.57 -17.25 -4.29
C ALA A 298 -19.79 -17.91 -3.63
N GLU A 299 -19.61 -18.70 -2.57
CA GLU A 299 -20.72 -19.20 -1.75
C GLU A 299 -21.43 -18.03 -1.05
N ILE A 300 -22.55 -17.58 -1.62
CA ILE A 300 -23.35 -16.45 -1.11
C ILE A 300 -24.70 -16.91 -0.56
N SER A 301 -25.21 -16.18 0.43
CA SER A 301 -26.56 -16.41 0.95
C SER A 301 -27.62 -16.11 -0.13
N PRO A 302 -28.81 -16.76 -0.07
CA PRO A 302 -29.91 -16.48 -1.01
C PRO A 302 -30.38 -15.02 -1.02
N GLU A 303 -30.18 -14.28 0.07
CA GLU A 303 -30.50 -12.86 0.19
C GLU A 303 -29.49 -11.99 -0.57
N ASN A 304 -28.19 -12.26 -0.39
CA ASN A 304 -27.11 -11.57 -1.09
C ASN A 304 -27.16 -11.84 -2.60
N ALA A 305 -27.50 -13.07 -3.01
CA ALA A 305 -27.69 -13.41 -4.42
C ALA A 305 -28.77 -12.55 -5.10
N ARG A 306 -29.90 -12.29 -4.40
CA ARG A 306 -30.94 -11.40 -4.93
C ARG A 306 -30.47 -9.95 -5.01
N SER A 307 -29.72 -9.47 -4.02
CA SER A 307 -29.16 -8.11 -4.05
C SER A 307 -28.17 -7.93 -5.21
N VAL A 308 -27.29 -8.91 -5.45
CA VAL A 308 -26.37 -8.91 -6.59
C VAL A 308 -27.12 -8.82 -7.92
N THR A 309 -28.11 -9.68 -8.15
CA THR A 309 -28.89 -9.67 -9.40
C THR A 309 -29.65 -8.35 -9.60
N ARG A 310 -30.21 -7.77 -8.52
CA ARG A 310 -30.86 -6.45 -8.59
C ARG A 310 -29.88 -5.35 -8.96
N MET A 311 -28.71 -5.31 -8.33
CA MET A 311 -27.69 -4.31 -8.61
C MET A 311 -27.18 -4.42 -10.05
N LEU A 312 -26.93 -5.63 -10.56
CA LEU A 312 -26.56 -5.82 -11.97
C LEU A 312 -27.59 -5.22 -12.92
N ARG A 313 -28.89 -5.39 -12.64
CA ARG A 313 -29.95 -4.76 -13.44
C ARG A 313 -29.92 -3.24 -13.32
N ILE A 314 -29.82 -2.70 -12.11
CA ILE A 314 -29.79 -1.25 -11.87
C ILE A 314 -28.60 -0.60 -12.59
N VAL A 315 -27.41 -1.18 -12.47
CA VAL A 315 -26.17 -0.69 -13.09
C VAL A 315 -26.31 -0.65 -14.62
N SER A 316 -26.83 -1.72 -15.23
CA SER A 316 -27.09 -1.76 -16.68
C SER A 316 -28.10 -0.71 -17.14
N GLU A 317 -29.17 -0.46 -16.38
CA GLU A 317 -30.14 0.60 -16.71
C GLU A 317 -29.52 2.01 -16.57
N LEU A 318 -28.69 2.21 -15.55
CA LEU A 318 -28.00 3.49 -15.34
C LEU A 318 -26.99 3.79 -16.46
N GLU A 319 -26.26 2.77 -16.92
CA GLU A 319 -25.38 2.84 -18.10
C GLU A 319 -26.18 3.26 -19.34
N GLU A 320 -27.27 2.54 -19.66
CA GLU A 320 -28.13 2.86 -20.81
C GLU A 320 -28.67 4.30 -20.75
N ILE A 321 -29.03 4.77 -19.55
CA ILE A 321 -29.49 6.15 -19.34
C ILE A 321 -28.35 7.16 -19.55
N SER A 322 -27.17 6.96 -18.96
CA SER A 322 -26.03 7.89 -19.17
C SER A 322 -25.66 7.99 -20.65
N ASP A 323 -25.69 6.86 -21.33
CA ASP A 323 -25.37 6.72 -22.74
C ASP A 323 -26.41 7.45 -23.62
N ALA A 324 -27.70 7.33 -23.27
CA ALA A 324 -28.78 8.08 -23.91
C ALA A 324 -28.64 9.59 -23.68
N ILE A 325 -28.31 10.03 -22.47
CA ILE A 325 -28.09 11.44 -22.15
C ILE A 325 -26.93 12.01 -22.96
N TYR A 326 -25.83 11.28 -23.08
CA TYR A 326 -24.69 11.73 -23.88
C TYR A 326 -25.05 11.88 -25.37
N ARG A 327 -25.85 10.96 -25.93
CA ARG A 327 -26.41 11.10 -27.28
C ARG A 327 -27.25 12.38 -27.42
N LEU A 328 -28.08 12.72 -26.43
CA LEU A 328 -28.86 13.97 -26.43
C LEU A 328 -27.96 15.21 -26.40
N ILE A 329 -26.88 15.19 -25.63
CA ILE A 329 -25.88 16.27 -25.59
C ILE A 329 -25.23 16.45 -26.96
N GLN A 330 -24.81 15.38 -27.62
CA GLN A 330 -24.22 15.43 -28.96
C GLN A 330 -25.20 15.95 -30.03
N ILE A 331 -26.49 15.59 -29.94
CA ILE A 331 -27.53 16.13 -30.83
C ILE A 331 -27.69 17.63 -30.61
N THR A 332 -27.73 18.05 -29.34
CA THR A 332 -27.92 19.45 -28.94
C THR A 332 -26.73 20.31 -29.36
N GLN A 333 -25.50 19.83 -29.17
CA GLN A 333 -24.29 20.50 -29.66
C GLN A 333 -24.29 20.63 -31.19
N ARG A 334 -24.61 19.55 -31.92
CA ARG A 334 -24.67 19.57 -33.39
C ARG A 334 -25.71 20.55 -33.93
N LYS A 335 -26.84 20.73 -33.23
CA LYS A 335 -27.85 21.75 -33.55
C LYS A 335 -27.22 23.14 -33.53
N TYR A 336 -26.44 23.47 -32.51
CA TYR A 336 -25.79 24.78 -32.38
C TYR A 336 -24.66 25.00 -33.37
N THR A 337 -23.75 24.03 -33.52
CA THR A 337 -22.64 24.14 -34.49
C THR A 337 -23.15 24.31 -35.93
N LYS A 338 -24.33 23.77 -36.26
CA LYS A 338 -24.95 23.88 -37.60
C LYS A 338 -25.95 25.02 -37.74
N GLY A 339 -26.12 25.87 -36.72
CA GLY A 339 -27.06 27.01 -36.76
C GLY A 339 -28.52 26.60 -36.93
N ARG A 340 -28.93 25.43 -36.42
CA ARG A 340 -30.30 24.91 -36.54
C ARG A 340 -31.11 25.22 -35.28
N ALA A 341 -32.40 25.45 -35.42
CA ALA A 341 -33.33 25.64 -34.31
C ALA A 341 -34.43 24.57 -34.33
N PHE A 342 -34.93 24.21 -33.14
CA PHE A 342 -36.21 23.51 -33.04
C PHE A 342 -37.32 24.57 -33.06
N GLY A 343 -38.52 24.20 -33.51
CA GLY A 343 -39.68 25.07 -33.36
C GLY A 343 -40.00 25.32 -31.88
N ASP A 344 -40.66 26.43 -31.58
CA ASP A 344 -40.98 26.84 -30.21
C ASP A 344 -41.85 25.79 -29.49
N GLU A 345 -42.83 25.22 -30.19
CA GLU A 345 -43.70 24.16 -29.66
C GLU A 345 -42.92 22.88 -29.32
N ALA A 346 -42.00 22.45 -30.20
CA ALA A 346 -41.15 21.30 -29.94
C ALA A 346 -40.19 21.54 -28.77
N THR A 347 -39.65 22.75 -28.66
CA THR A 347 -38.77 23.15 -27.56
C THR A 347 -39.53 23.13 -26.23
N ALA A 348 -40.74 23.68 -26.19
CA ALA A 348 -41.61 23.68 -25.01
C ALA A 348 -41.99 22.24 -24.59
N SER A 349 -42.33 21.38 -25.55
CA SER A 349 -42.67 19.97 -25.28
C SER A 349 -41.49 19.19 -24.68
N ILE A 350 -40.27 19.36 -25.22
CA ILE A 350 -39.05 18.74 -24.70
C ILE A 350 -38.78 19.21 -23.26
N LEU A 351 -38.91 20.51 -22.99
CA LEU A 351 -38.69 21.07 -21.65
C LEU A 351 -39.71 20.55 -20.64
N ALA A 352 -40.99 20.48 -21.01
CA ALA A 352 -42.05 19.94 -20.16
C ALA A 352 -41.84 18.45 -19.85
N PHE A 353 -41.35 17.67 -20.82
CA PHE A 353 -41.01 16.26 -20.59
C PHE A 353 -39.78 16.11 -19.69
N ALA A 354 -38.75 16.94 -19.90
CA ALA A 354 -37.56 16.95 -19.07
C ALA A 354 -37.84 17.34 -17.61
N GLU A 355 -38.79 18.26 -17.37
CA GLU A 355 -39.22 18.64 -16.03
C GLU A 355 -39.86 17.46 -15.29
N LYS A 356 -40.70 16.68 -15.96
CA LYS A 356 -41.26 15.44 -15.39
C LYS A 356 -40.18 14.41 -15.06
N ILE A 357 -39.12 14.32 -15.86
CA ILE A 357 -37.97 13.46 -15.55
C ILE A 357 -37.22 13.98 -14.32
N MET A 358 -37.03 15.29 -14.18
CA MET A 358 -36.40 15.89 -13.00
C MET A 358 -37.20 15.66 -11.71
N GLU A 359 -38.53 15.57 -11.79
CA GLU A 359 -39.37 15.23 -10.62
C GLU A 359 -39.19 13.77 -10.15
N LEU A 360 -38.76 12.88 -11.05
CA LEU A 360 -38.56 11.45 -10.77
C LEU A 360 -37.16 11.13 -10.21
N ILE A 361 -36.18 12.04 -10.34
CA ILE A 361 -34.75 11.83 -10.01
C ILE A 361 -34.30 12.74 -8.87
#